data_AF-A0A3D2FWX7-F1
#
_entry.id   AF-A0A3D2FWX7-F1
#
_cell.length_a   1.000
_cell.length_b   1.000
_cell.length_c   1.000
_cell.angle_alpha   90.00
_cell.angle_beta   90.00
_cell.angle_gamma   90.00
#
_symmetry.space_group_name_H-M   'P 1'
#
loop_
_entity.id
_entity.type
_entity.pdbx_description
1 polymer ?
#
loop_
_entity_poly.entity_id
_entity_poly.type
_entity_poly.pdbx_seq_one_letter_code
_entity_poly.pdbx_strand_id
1 'polypeptide(L)'
;MRRRNILALLMAAALCLCLLAGCGSAETTDSTGTSITEAATIADLKGMKIAAQAGTFHADALNQIENVQGSTYPEFADLLTALKSGAIDGYIAEEPTAFSVCQSDDTLTFLPFMNNDTGFTATASDVGIAIGLKKGSELREQINAVLAEITPEQRSALMEQIVRLSSGGEVTEFAVSAEEPENPTGTLRVGMECAYEPYNWTDISGASFGAVPISGEGKDGLYANGYDVQIAKYVAARLGMNLEIYSIEWDSLLPALESGAIDAVAAGMSPTAERSAQIDFTDTYYESNLVVIIRK
;
A
#
# COMPACT_ATOMS: atom_id res chain seq x y z
N MET A 1 23.07 67.66 21.71
CA MET A 1 21.79 68.18 22.27
C MET A 1 20.68 67.80 21.30
N ARG A 2 19.78 66.86 21.65
CA ARG A 2 18.36 67.07 22.05
C ARG A 2 17.52 67.76 20.94
N ARG A 3 16.33 67.33 20.48
CA ARG A 3 15.25 66.40 20.90
C ARG A 3 14.25 66.31 19.71
N ARG A 4 13.78 65.12 19.29
CA ARG A 4 12.51 64.40 19.60
C ARG A 4 11.19 64.89 18.95
N ASN A 5 10.69 64.04 18.03
CA ASN A 5 9.33 63.50 17.79
C ASN A 5 8.12 64.42 17.45
N ILE A 6 7.30 64.02 16.45
CA ILE A 6 5.89 63.53 16.57
C ILE A 6 5.20 63.44 15.17
N LEU A 7 4.48 62.32 14.93
CA LEU A 7 3.27 62.03 14.10
C LEU A 7 2.73 63.08 13.08
N ALA A 8 1.96 62.78 12.02
CA ALA A 8 1.46 61.59 11.31
C ALA A 8 0.44 62.07 10.23
N LEU A 9 -0.07 61.13 9.42
CA LEU A 9 -1.33 61.12 8.63
C LEU A 9 -1.45 61.88 7.29
N LEU A 10 -1.62 61.09 6.20
CA LEU A 10 -2.66 61.13 5.13
C LEU A 10 -2.14 60.33 3.91
N MET A 11 -2.27 59.01 3.85
CA MET A 11 -3.40 58.19 3.34
C MET A 11 -3.94 58.53 1.94
N ALA A 12 -3.79 57.52 1.06
CA ALA A 12 -4.67 57.11 -0.04
C ALA A 12 -4.66 57.89 -1.36
N ALA A 13 -4.06 57.29 -2.41
CA ALA A 13 -4.77 56.68 -3.53
C ALA A 13 -3.78 56.28 -4.64
N ALA A 14 -4.09 55.19 -5.35
CA ALA A 14 -3.46 54.72 -6.59
C ALA A 14 -2.18 53.88 -6.46
N LEU A 15 -2.35 52.58 -6.15
CA LEU A 15 -1.74 51.51 -6.96
C LEU A 15 -2.46 50.18 -6.71
N CYS A 16 -3.67 50.06 -7.27
CA CYS A 16 -4.33 48.77 -7.50
C CYS A 16 -4.34 48.56 -9.02
N LEU A 17 -3.40 47.78 -9.56
CA LEU A 17 -3.56 47.13 -10.85
C LEU A 17 -2.69 45.86 -10.91
N CYS A 18 -3.37 44.76 -10.63
CA CYS A 18 -3.24 43.47 -11.31
C CYS A 18 -1.86 42.82 -11.41
N LEU A 19 -1.49 42.04 -10.40
CA LEU A 19 -0.79 40.76 -10.58
C LEU A 19 -1.36 39.73 -9.58
N LEU A 20 -2.63 39.37 -9.78
CA LEU A 20 -3.11 38.04 -9.41
C LEU A 20 -2.74 37.13 -10.58
N ALA A 21 -1.47 36.72 -10.63
CA ALA A 21 -1.13 35.50 -11.36
C ALA A 21 -1.82 34.38 -10.59
N GLY A 22 -2.83 33.78 -11.21
CA GLY A 22 -3.63 32.75 -10.58
C GLY A 22 -2.75 31.62 -10.06
N CYS A 23 -3.06 31.14 -8.85
CA CYS A 23 -2.73 29.79 -8.44
C CYS A 23 -3.51 28.83 -9.37
N GLY A 24 -2.96 28.58 -10.56
CA GLY A 24 -3.26 27.36 -11.30
C GLY A 24 -2.24 26.33 -10.83
N SER A 25 -2.71 25.17 -10.36
CA SER A 25 -1.88 23.96 -10.38
C SER A 25 -1.32 23.84 -11.80
N ALA A 26 0.00 23.85 -11.94
CA ALA A 26 0.61 23.60 -13.23
C ALA A 26 0.23 22.16 -13.62
N GLU A 27 -0.48 21.99 -14.74
CA GLU A 27 -0.77 20.67 -15.30
C GLU A 27 0.56 19.95 -15.51
N THR A 28 0.71 18.78 -14.87
CA THR A 28 1.88 17.93 -15.07
C THR A 28 1.78 17.34 -16.47
N THR A 29 2.62 17.83 -17.37
CA THR A 29 2.61 17.44 -18.79
C THR A 29 3.87 16.65 -19.13
N ASP A 30 3.75 15.69 -20.05
CA ASP A 30 4.88 14.92 -20.53
C ASP A 30 5.84 15.79 -21.37
N SER A 31 6.93 15.19 -21.85
CA SER A 31 7.88 15.88 -22.72
C SER A 31 7.29 16.41 -24.03
N THR A 32 6.04 16.05 -24.36
CA THR A 32 5.30 16.45 -25.56
C THR A 32 4.16 17.44 -25.29
N GLY A 33 3.85 17.74 -24.03
CA GLY A 33 2.80 18.68 -23.60
C GLY A 33 1.44 18.04 -23.27
N THR A 34 1.35 16.71 -23.23
CA THR A 34 0.13 15.96 -22.89
C THR A 34 -0.01 15.83 -21.37
N SER A 35 -1.19 16.10 -20.82
CA SER A 35 -1.45 15.98 -19.38
C SER A 35 -1.26 14.53 -18.92
N ILE A 36 -0.57 14.32 -17.79
CA ILE A 36 -0.40 12.99 -17.20
C ILE A 36 -1.75 12.31 -16.91
N THR A 37 -2.81 13.08 -16.65
CA THR A 37 -4.17 12.58 -16.40
C THR A 37 -4.81 11.93 -17.62
N GLU A 38 -4.27 12.15 -18.82
CA GLU A 38 -4.74 11.56 -20.07
C GLU A 38 -3.90 10.37 -20.53
N ALA A 39 -2.87 9.98 -19.78
CA ALA A 39 -2.00 8.86 -20.11
C ALA A 39 -2.79 7.55 -20.21
N ALA A 40 -2.72 6.91 -21.38
CA ALA A 40 -3.45 5.68 -21.66
C ALA A 40 -2.57 4.44 -21.56
N THR A 41 -1.25 4.61 -21.69
CA THR A 41 -0.24 3.54 -21.59
C THR A 41 0.98 3.99 -20.80
N ILE A 42 1.80 3.04 -20.35
CA ILE A 42 3.08 3.38 -19.68
C ILE A 42 4.05 4.16 -20.57
N ALA A 43 3.90 4.12 -21.90
CA ALA A 43 4.72 4.90 -22.82
C ALA A 43 4.44 6.41 -22.70
N ASP A 44 3.23 6.79 -22.29
CA ASP A 44 2.83 8.18 -22.07
C ASP A 44 3.46 8.78 -20.80
N LEU A 45 4.07 7.94 -19.95
CA LEU A 45 4.80 8.36 -18.75
C LEU A 45 6.28 8.70 -19.02
N LYS A 46 6.68 8.77 -20.29
CA LYS A 46 8.05 9.04 -20.70
C LYS A 46 8.59 10.33 -20.09
N GLY A 47 9.74 10.23 -19.41
CA GLY A 47 10.41 11.39 -18.81
C GLY A 47 9.83 11.85 -17.47
N MET A 48 8.72 11.26 -17.01
CA MET A 48 8.05 11.66 -15.76
C MET A 48 8.81 11.22 -14.51
N LYS A 49 8.58 11.91 -13.39
CA LYS A 49 9.06 11.48 -12.07
C LYS A 49 8.10 10.47 -11.47
N ILE A 50 8.29 9.20 -11.80
CA ILE A 50 7.49 8.11 -11.25
C ILE A 50 8.29 7.43 -10.14
N ALA A 51 7.65 7.17 -9.00
CA ALA A 51 8.27 6.45 -7.90
C ALA A 51 7.62 5.10 -7.60
N ALA A 52 8.28 4.31 -6.77
CA ALA A 52 7.80 3.01 -6.31
C ALA A 52 8.37 2.65 -4.94
N GLN A 53 7.80 1.65 -4.26
CA GLN A 53 8.36 1.14 -3.01
C GLN A 53 9.65 0.37 -3.28
N ALA A 54 10.70 0.67 -2.51
CA ALA A 54 11.99 0.00 -2.60
C ALA A 54 11.86 -1.51 -2.33
N GLY A 55 12.69 -2.32 -3.00
CA GLY A 55 12.72 -3.77 -2.76
C GLY A 55 11.47 -4.52 -3.21
N THR A 56 10.68 -3.96 -4.12
CA THR A 56 9.45 -4.58 -4.67
C THR A 56 9.47 -4.64 -6.19
N PHE A 57 8.58 -5.45 -6.77
CA PHE A 57 8.41 -5.47 -8.22
C PHE A 57 7.94 -4.11 -8.78
N HIS A 58 7.29 -3.26 -7.97
CA HIS A 58 6.98 -1.87 -8.37
C HIS A 58 8.25 -1.10 -8.75
N ALA A 59 9.34 -1.28 -8.00
CA ALA A 59 10.61 -0.65 -8.31
C ALA A 59 11.23 -1.21 -9.60
N ASP A 60 11.12 -2.52 -9.84
CA ASP A 60 11.57 -3.12 -11.09
C ASP A 60 10.74 -2.63 -12.29
N ALA A 61 9.43 -2.45 -12.09
CA ALA A 61 8.48 -1.99 -13.09
C ALA A 61 8.77 -0.57 -13.59
N LEU A 62 9.43 0.29 -12.80
CA LEU A 62 9.92 1.60 -13.25
C LEU A 62 10.79 1.48 -14.51
N ASN A 63 11.61 0.42 -14.62
CA ASN A 63 12.51 0.23 -15.76
C ASN A 63 11.79 -0.01 -17.09
N GLN A 64 10.47 -0.24 -17.05
CA GLN A 64 9.64 -0.41 -18.24
C GLN A 64 9.19 0.94 -18.84
N ILE A 65 9.31 2.04 -18.08
CA ILE A 65 8.93 3.39 -18.52
C ILE A 65 10.13 4.07 -19.19
N GLU A 66 9.98 4.48 -20.44
CA GLU A 66 11.08 5.07 -21.21
C GLU A 66 11.56 6.40 -20.59
N ASN A 67 12.87 6.51 -20.33
CA ASN A 67 13.50 7.73 -19.77
C ASN A 67 12.85 8.24 -18.48
N VAL A 68 12.22 7.38 -17.69
CA VAL A 68 11.63 7.75 -16.40
C VAL A 68 12.66 8.40 -15.49
N GLN A 69 12.26 9.46 -14.79
CA GLN A 69 13.01 9.99 -13.65
C GLN A 69 12.64 9.20 -12.39
N GLY A 70 12.99 7.91 -12.39
CA GLY A 70 12.62 6.94 -11.37
C GLY A 70 13.23 7.22 -10.00
N SER A 71 12.45 7.03 -8.94
CA SER A 71 12.93 7.05 -7.55
C SER A 71 12.22 5.99 -6.70
N THR A 72 12.82 5.65 -5.56
CA THR A 72 12.23 4.67 -4.62
C THR A 72 12.12 5.24 -3.22
N TYR A 73 11.08 4.82 -2.51
CA TYR A 73 10.82 5.19 -1.11
C TYR A 73 10.61 3.92 -0.27
N PRO A 74 10.88 3.93 1.04
CA PRO A 74 10.76 2.73 1.86
C PRO A 74 9.29 2.31 2.05
N GLU A 75 8.37 3.27 2.18
CA GLU A 75 6.96 3.01 2.50
C GLU A 75 6.00 3.72 1.53
N PHE A 76 4.77 3.19 1.41
CA PHE A 76 3.71 3.82 0.61
C PHE A 76 3.25 5.18 1.17
N ALA A 77 3.33 5.38 2.49
CA ALA A 77 3.01 6.67 3.10
C ALA A 77 3.99 7.78 2.65
N ASP A 78 5.27 7.43 2.45
CA ASP A 78 6.27 8.34 1.92
C ASP A 78 6.03 8.66 0.43
N LEU A 79 5.64 7.66 -0.37
CA LEU A 79 5.24 7.87 -1.77
C LEU A 79 4.05 8.82 -1.87
N LEU A 80 3.02 8.61 -1.05
CA LEU A 80 1.85 9.49 -1.00
C LEU A 80 2.22 10.92 -0.60
N THR A 81 3.11 11.09 0.38
CA THR A 81 3.60 12.40 0.80
C THR A 81 4.42 13.09 -0.30
N ALA A 82 5.30 12.35 -0.97
CA ALA A 82 6.06 12.83 -2.12
C ALA A 82 5.14 13.27 -3.27
N LEU A 83 4.08 12.49 -3.53
CA LEU A 83 3.08 12.84 -4.54
C LEU A 83 2.34 14.12 -4.15
N LYS A 84 1.81 14.21 -2.92
CA LYS A 84 1.06 15.39 -2.45
C LYS A 84 1.89 16.67 -2.46
N SER A 85 3.19 16.56 -2.21
CA SER A 85 4.11 17.71 -2.21
C SER A 85 4.57 18.17 -3.61
N GLY A 86 4.29 17.39 -4.66
CA GLY A 86 4.80 17.68 -6.00
C GLY A 86 6.24 17.22 -6.25
N ALA A 87 6.83 16.45 -5.33
CA ALA A 87 8.19 15.92 -5.50
C ALA A 87 8.26 14.89 -6.63
N ILE A 88 7.19 14.11 -6.79
CA ILE A 88 6.98 13.12 -7.86
C ILE A 88 5.68 13.42 -8.62
N ASP A 89 5.58 12.94 -9.84
CA ASP A 89 4.42 13.10 -10.73
C ASP A 89 3.39 11.97 -10.53
N GLY A 90 3.88 10.78 -10.18
CA GLY A 90 3.05 9.63 -9.83
C GLY A 90 3.84 8.56 -9.10
N TYR A 91 3.17 7.56 -8.55
CA TYR A 91 3.84 6.35 -8.07
C TYR A 91 3.08 5.08 -8.45
N ILE A 92 3.84 4.02 -8.69
CA ILE A 92 3.31 2.70 -9.05
C ILE A 92 2.76 2.05 -7.78
N ALA A 93 1.54 1.52 -7.87
CA ALA A 93 0.87 0.79 -6.80
C ALA A 93 -0.08 -0.26 -7.39
N GLU A 94 -0.65 -1.11 -6.55
CA GLU A 94 -1.77 -1.96 -6.92
C GLU A 94 -3.08 -1.19 -6.99
N GLU A 95 -4.00 -1.70 -7.81
CA GLU A 95 -5.33 -1.13 -7.99
C GLU A 95 -6.12 -0.95 -6.67
N PRO A 96 -6.14 -1.88 -5.70
CA PRO A 96 -6.81 -1.65 -4.40
C PRO A 96 -6.20 -0.51 -3.58
N THR A 97 -4.87 -0.35 -3.63
CA THR A 97 -4.18 0.79 -3.00
C THR A 97 -4.61 2.10 -3.65
N ALA A 98 -4.71 2.14 -4.98
CA ALA A 98 -5.21 3.31 -5.68
C ALA A 98 -6.66 3.62 -5.32
N PHE A 99 -7.53 2.62 -5.23
CA PHE A 99 -8.92 2.82 -4.80
C PHE A 99 -9.02 3.36 -3.37
N SER A 100 -8.23 2.82 -2.43
CA SER A 100 -8.20 3.31 -1.05
C SER A 100 -7.76 4.78 -0.99
N VAL A 101 -6.63 5.09 -1.62
CA VAL A 101 -6.04 6.44 -1.61
C VAL A 101 -6.96 7.47 -2.27
N CYS A 102 -7.51 7.16 -3.45
CA CYS A 102 -8.34 8.11 -4.20
C CYS A 102 -9.76 8.29 -3.61
N GLN A 103 -10.24 7.32 -2.82
CA GLN A 103 -11.48 7.50 -2.05
C GLN A 103 -11.27 8.41 -0.83
N SER A 104 -10.08 8.35 -0.23
CA SER A 104 -9.72 9.15 0.94
C SER A 104 -9.27 10.58 0.59
N ASP A 105 -8.89 10.83 -0.67
CA ASP A 105 -8.40 12.13 -1.12
C ASP A 105 -8.91 12.45 -2.54
N ASP A 106 -9.84 13.40 -2.64
CA ASP A 106 -10.47 13.79 -3.90
C ASP A 106 -9.56 14.61 -4.82
N THR A 107 -8.36 14.99 -4.38
CA THR A 107 -7.34 15.64 -5.22
C THR A 107 -6.48 14.65 -5.99
N LEU A 108 -6.61 13.36 -5.69
CA LEU A 108 -5.85 12.28 -6.31
C LEU A 108 -6.72 11.45 -7.26
N THR A 109 -6.07 10.86 -8.25
CA THR A 109 -6.66 9.87 -9.15
C THR A 109 -5.59 8.84 -9.52
N PHE A 110 -5.92 7.88 -10.38
CA PHE A 110 -4.97 6.90 -10.85
C PHE A 110 -5.19 6.58 -12.32
N LEU A 111 -4.11 6.18 -12.98
CA LEU A 111 -4.11 5.69 -14.34
C LEU A 111 -4.42 4.19 -14.31
N PRO A 112 -5.60 3.74 -14.81
CA PRO A 112 -6.09 2.38 -14.65
C PRO A 112 -5.44 1.44 -15.69
N PHE A 113 -4.12 1.33 -15.64
CA PHE A 113 -3.36 0.47 -16.51
C PHE A 113 -3.65 -1.00 -16.24
N MET A 114 -3.68 -1.80 -17.31
CA MET A 114 -3.90 -3.24 -17.27
C MET A 114 -2.59 -3.96 -17.57
N ASN A 115 -2.15 -4.87 -16.69
CA ASN A 115 -0.91 -5.61 -16.87
C ASN A 115 -0.92 -6.39 -18.20
N ASN A 116 0.20 -6.37 -18.92
CA ASN A 116 0.39 -7.02 -20.22
C ASN A 116 -0.53 -6.53 -21.37
N ASP A 117 -1.19 -5.37 -21.19
CA ASP A 117 -1.97 -4.70 -22.24
C ASP A 117 -1.56 -3.22 -22.35
N THR A 118 -2.18 -2.35 -21.56
CA THR A 118 -1.86 -0.90 -21.51
C THR A 118 -0.76 -0.57 -20.50
N GLY A 119 -0.56 -1.46 -19.53
CA GLY A 119 0.28 -1.27 -18.36
C GLY A 119 1.64 -1.93 -18.41
N PHE A 120 2.04 -2.41 -17.24
CA PHE A 120 3.31 -3.06 -17.02
C PHE A 120 3.28 -4.51 -17.51
N THR A 121 4.38 -4.98 -18.09
CA THR A 121 4.60 -6.41 -18.31
C THR A 121 4.87 -7.05 -16.96
N ALA A 122 4.06 -8.04 -16.60
CA ALA A 122 4.14 -8.71 -15.30
C ALA A 122 3.68 -10.17 -15.41
N THR A 123 4.37 -11.06 -14.71
CA THR A 123 3.91 -12.42 -14.49
C THR A 123 2.98 -12.48 -13.27
N ALA A 124 2.21 -13.57 -13.12
CA ALA A 124 1.38 -13.77 -11.93
C ALA A 124 2.21 -13.76 -10.62
N SER A 125 3.48 -14.17 -10.65
CA SER A 125 4.37 -14.09 -9.48
C SER A 125 4.88 -12.69 -9.16
N ASP A 126 4.81 -11.76 -10.12
CA ASP A 126 5.25 -10.38 -9.93
C ASP A 126 4.16 -9.54 -9.24
N VAL A 127 2.89 -9.84 -9.51
CA VAL A 127 1.72 -9.05 -9.08
C VAL A 127 0.67 -9.82 -8.26
N GLY A 128 0.93 -11.11 -8.03
CA GLY A 128 0.19 -11.92 -7.08
C GLY A 128 0.76 -11.78 -5.68
N ILE A 129 -0.07 -11.90 -4.66
CA ILE A 129 0.29 -11.78 -3.24
C ILE A 129 0.18 -13.16 -2.60
N ALA A 130 1.21 -13.57 -1.86
CA ALA A 130 1.28 -14.88 -1.22
C ALA A 130 1.86 -14.78 0.20
N ILE A 131 1.58 -15.78 1.04
CA ILE A 131 2.16 -15.89 2.38
C ILE A 131 3.56 -16.48 2.24
N GLY A 132 4.57 -15.74 2.70
CA GLY A 132 5.96 -16.18 2.78
C GLY A 132 6.21 -17.06 3.99
N LEU A 133 6.94 -18.16 3.80
CA LEU A 133 7.23 -19.17 4.81
C LEU A 133 8.69 -19.60 4.71
N LYS A 134 9.32 -19.94 5.84
CA LYS A 134 10.68 -20.49 5.82
C LYS A 134 10.76 -21.71 4.90
N LYS A 135 11.87 -21.86 4.17
CA LYS A 135 12.10 -23.00 3.26
C LYS A 135 11.83 -24.34 3.97
N GLY A 136 11.03 -25.19 3.33
CA GLY A 136 10.67 -26.52 3.82
C GLY A 136 9.67 -26.53 4.98
N SER A 137 9.02 -25.40 5.27
CA SER A 137 7.99 -25.33 6.33
C SER A 137 6.82 -26.27 6.02
N GLU A 138 6.45 -27.09 7.01
CA GLU A 138 5.27 -27.96 6.95
C GLU A 138 3.95 -27.17 6.92
N LEU A 139 3.99 -25.89 7.32
CA LEU A 139 2.82 -25.01 7.30
C LEU A 139 2.36 -24.67 5.88
N ARG A 140 3.25 -24.76 4.87
CA ARG A 140 2.93 -24.32 3.50
C ARG A 140 1.72 -25.03 2.92
N GLU A 141 1.72 -26.36 2.98
CA GLU A 141 0.61 -27.17 2.44
C GLU A 141 -0.66 -27.03 3.29
N GLN A 142 -0.52 -26.86 4.61
CA GLN A 142 -1.65 -26.64 5.51
C GLN A 142 -2.34 -25.30 5.22
N ILE A 143 -1.55 -24.24 5.03
CA ILE A 143 -2.05 -22.91 4.69
C ILE A 143 -2.66 -22.92 3.28
N ASN A 144 -2.03 -23.57 2.30
CA ASN A 144 -2.61 -23.72 0.96
C ASN A 144 -3.98 -24.41 1.00
N ALA A 145 -4.12 -25.48 1.79
CA ALA A 145 -5.39 -26.17 1.96
C ALA A 145 -6.47 -25.23 2.51
N VAL A 146 -6.13 -24.36 3.46
CA VAL A 146 -7.05 -23.36 4.02
C VAL A 146 -7.37 -22.24 3.01
N LEU A 147 -6.38 -21.71 2.29
CA LEU A 147 -6.57 -20.65 1.30
C LEU A 147 -7.43 -21.11 0.11
N ALA A 148 -7.40 -22.40 -0.22
CA ALA A 148 -8.24 -23.01 -1.25
C ALA A 148 -9.73 -23.04 -0.89
N GLU A 149 -10.08 -22.85 0.39
CA GLU A 149 -11.47 -22.76 0.84
C GLU A 149 -12.10 -21.39 0.58
N ILE A 150 -11.27 -20.38 0.30
CA ILE A 150 -11.71 -19.01 0.02
C ILE A 150 -11.96 -18.87 -1.48
N THR A 151 -13.23 -18.71 -1.85
CA THR A 151 -13.63 -18.52 -3.26
C THR A 151 -13.09 -17.19 -3.83
N PRO A 152 -12.90 -17.09 -5.17
CA PRO A 152 -12.54 -15.83 -5.82
C PRO A 152 -13.51 -14.69 -5.47
N GLU A 153 -14.81 -14.97 -5.43
CA GLU A 153 -15.83 -13.97 -5.08
C GLU A 153 -15.67 -13.48 -3.64
N GLN A 154 -15.35 -14.37 -2.70
CA GLN A 154 -15.05 -13.97 -1.32
C GLN A 154 -13.76 -13.16 -1.21
N ARG A 155 -12.72 -13.50 -1.98
CA ARG A 155 -11.46 -12.73 -2.02
C ARG A 155 -11.72 -11.30 -2.50
N SER A 156 -12.48 -11.14 -3.58
CA SER A 156 -12.86 -9.82 -4.10
C SER A 156 -13.74 -9.06 -3.13
N ALA A 157 -14.79 -9.69 -2.59
CA ALA A 157 -15.69 -9.05 -1.63
C ALA A 157 -14.96 -8.60 -0.35
N LEU A 158 -14.02 -9.41 0.16
CA LEU A 158 -13.19 -9.01 1.29
C LEU A 158 -12.33 -7.79 0.94
N MET A 159 -11.71 -7.74 -0.24
CA MET A 159 -10.91 -6.58 -0.63
C MET A 159 -11.76 -5.31 -0.74
N GLU A 160 -12.94 -5.39 -1.36
CA GLU A 160 -13.88 -4.26 -1.43
C GLU A 160 -14.29 -3.76 -0.03
N GLN A 161 -14.56 -4.68 0.90
CA GLN A 161 -14.88 -4.36 2.30
C GLN A 161 -13.70 -3.68 2.98
N ILE A 162 -12.48 -4.18 2.80
CA ILE A 162 -11.29 -3.59 3.42
C ILE A 162 -10.97 -2.21 2.83
N VAL A 163 -11.06 -2.03 1.51
CA VAL A 163 -10.90 -0.72 0.86
C VAL A 163 -11.92 0.28 1.40
N ARG A 164 -13.17 -0.14 1.58
CA ARG A 164 -14.21 0.69 2.19
C ARG A 164 -13.84 1.08 3.62
N LEU A 165 -13.34 0.13 4.40
CA LEU A 165 -12.95 0.35 5.79
C LEU A 165 -11.76 1.32 5.89
N SER A 166 -10.72 1.14 5.06
CA SER A 166 -9.54 2.02 5.03
C SER A 166 -9.89 3.44 4.59
N SER A 167 -10.90 3.62 3.75
CA SER A 167 -11.41 4.94 3.36
C SER A 167 -12.44 5.54 4.34
N GLY A 168 -12.54 5.00 5.57
CA GLY A 168 -13.42 5.53 6.63
C GLY A 168 -14.90 5.14 6.52
N GLY A 169 -15.24 4.18 5.65
CA GLY A 169 -16.57 3.61 5.55
C GLY A 169 -16.85 2.54 6.62
N GLU A 170 -18.13 2.21 6.80
CA GLU A 170 -18.57 1.21 7.78
C GLU A 170 -18.62 -0.20 7.17
N VAL A 171 -18.11 -1.18 7.93
CA VAL A 171 -18.19 -2.62 7.64
C VAL A 171 -18.58 -3.34 8.92
N THR A 172 -19.57 -4.23 8.85
CA THR A 172 -20.11 -4.98 10.00
C THR A 172 -19.90 -6.48 9.90
N GLU A 173 -19.48 -6.97 8.74
CA GLU A 173 -19.21 -8.38 8.46
C GLU A 173 -18.19 -8.49 7.33
N PHE A 174 -17.31 -9.49 7.41
CA PHE A 174 -16.37 -9.82 6.33
C PHE A 174 -16.81 -11.07 5.58
N ALA A 175 -16.62 -11.07 4.25
CA ALA A 175 -16.89 -12.21 3.38
C ALA A 175 -16.01 -13.44 3.68
N VAL A 176 -14.89 -13.20 4.37
CA VAL A 176 -13.96 -14.22 4.86
C VAL A 176 -13.79 -14.01 6.36
N SER A 177 -14.26 -14.98 7.14
CA SER A 177 -14.08 -15.01 8.59
C SER A 177 -14.17 -16.46 9.08
N ALA A 178 -13.58 -16.70 10.25
CA ALA A 178 -13.66 -17.97 10.96
C ALA A 178 -13.71 -17.68 12.46
N GLU A 179 -14.40 -18.52 13.22
CA GLU A 179 -14.42 -18.41 14.68
C GLU A 179 -13.05 -18.71 15.25
N GLU A 180 -12.63 -17.93 16.25
CA GLU A 180 -11.38 -18.18 16.96
C GLU A 180 -11.46 -19.51 17.72
N PRO A 181 -10.37 -20.31 17.74
CA PRO A 181 -10.41 -21.63 18.34
C PRO A 181 -10.60 -21.56 19.86
N GLU A 182 -11.57 -22.31 20.40
CA GLU A 182 -11.80 -22.38 21.85
C GLU A 182 -10.57 -22.93 22.61
N ASN A 183 -9.84 -23.84 21.98
CA ASN A 183 -8.68 -24.53 22.55
C ASN A 183 -7.51 -24.49 21.57
N PRO A 184 -6.79 -23.35 21.46
CA PRO A 184 -5.73 -23.18 20.49
C PRO A 184 -4.57 -24.13 20.75
N THR A 185 -4.07 -24.79 19.70
CA THR A 185 -2.96 -25.76 19.79
C THR A 185 -1.59 -25.13 19.65
N GLY A 186 -1.52 -23.82 19.40
CA GLY A 186 -0.29 -23.05 19.23
C GLY A 186 -0.58 -21.61 18.84
N THR A 187 0.47 -20.89 18.43
CA THR A 187 0.40 -19.51 17.94
C THR A 187 1.05 -19.43 16.58
N LEU A 188 0.37 -18.79 15.63
CA LEU A 188 0.93 -18.41 14.33
C LEU A 188 1.41 -16.96 14.42
N ARG A 189 2.73 -16.75 14.43
CA ARG A 189 3.34 -15.41 14.47
C ARG A 189 3.52 -14.90 13.06
N VAL A 190 2.78 -13.87 12.68
CA VAL A 190 2.79 -13.33 11.32
C VAL A 190 3.46 -11.96 11.31
N GLY A 191 4.50 -11.82 10.50
CA GLY A 191 5.15 -10.54 10.23
C GLY A 191 4.51 -9.81 9.06
N MET A 192 4.34 -8.50 9.21
CA MET A 192 3.87 -7.58 8.17
C MET A 192 4.35 -6.15 8.47
N GLU A 193 4.25 -5.22 7.52
CA GLU A 193 4.72 -3.84 7.75
C GLU A 193 3.81 -3.08 8.72
N CYS A 194 2.50 -3.22 8.55
CA CYS A 194 1.46 -2.34 9.10
C CYS A 194 1.56 -0.89 8.59
N ALA A 195 2.04 -0.70 7.35
CA ALA A 195 2.19 0.59 6.68
C ALA A 195 1.78 0.56 5.18
N TYR A 196 1.00 -0.45 4.78
CA TYR A 196 0.66 -0.76 3.40
C TYR A 196 -0.86 -0.92 3.20
N GLU A 197 -1.60 0.19 3.21
CA GLU A 197 -3.04 0.19 2.97
C GLU A 197 -3.39 -0.16 1.50
N PRO A 198 -4.45 -0.96 1.24
CA PRO A 198 -5.41 -1.57 2.20
C PRO A 198 -4.98 -2.96 2.71
N TYR A 199 -3.78 -3.43 2.38
CA TYR A 199 -3.33 -4.79 2.69
C TYR A 199 -3.05 -5.00 4.17
N ASN A 200 -2.27 -4.12 4.80
CA ASN A 200 -2.02 -4.13 6.23
C ASN A 200 -1.62 -2.72 6.72
N TRP A 201 -2.28 -2.19 7.74
CA TRP A 201 -1.97 -0.87 8.30
C TRP A 201 -2.15 -0.84 9.82
N THR A 202 -1.56 0.19 10.43
CA THR A 202 -1.73 0.43 11.87
C THR A 202 -3.01 1.21 12.14
N ASP A 203 -3.99 0.56 12.77
CA ASP A 203 -5.13 1.22 13.40
C ASP A 203 -4.75 1.68 14.81
N ILE A 204 -4.61 2.99 14.97
CA ILE A 204 -4.29 3.66 16.23
C ILE A 204 -5.48 3.82 17.18
N SER A 205 -6.71 3.60 16.70
CA SER A 205 -7.93 3.70 17.50
C SER A 205 -8.30 2.37 18.15
N GLY A 206 -7.94 1.26 17.50
CA GLY A 206 -8.41 -0.08 17.85
C GLY A 206 -9.93 -0.28 17.67
N ALA A 207 -10.60 0.67 17.02
CA ALA A 207 -12.06 0.70 16.90
C ALA A 207 -12.54 0.17 15.55
N SER A 208 -11.66 0.02 14.55
CA SER A 208 -12.07 -0.49 13.24
C SER A 208 -12.48 -1.96 13.36
N PHE A 209 -13.57 -2.31 12.70
CA PHE A 209 -14.03 -3.68 12.63
C PHE A 209 -12.91 -4.59 12.09
N GLY A 210 -12.63 -5.69 12.77
CA GLY A 210 -11.57 -6.63 12.37
C GLY A 210 -10.16 -6.33 12.86
N ALA A 211 -9.93 -5.24 13.59
CA ALA A 211 -8.61 -4.90 14.08
C ALA A 211 -8.04 -5.99 15.02
N VAL A 212 -6.75 -6.31 14.85
CA VAL A 212 -6.03 -7.33 15.62
C VAL A 212 -4.87 -6.65 16.36
N PRO A 213 -4.64 -6.88 17.66
CA PRO A 213 -3.53 -6.24 18.39
C PRO A 213 -2.18 -6.53 17.75
N ILE A 214 -1.31 -5.50 17.67
CA ILE A 214 0.09 -5.69 17.27
C ILE A 214 0.87 -6.18 18.49
N SER A 215 1.50 -7.34 18.35
CA SER A 215 2.37 -7.96 19.33
C SER A 215 3.77 -7.33 19.33
N GLY A 216 4.39 -7.26 20.50
CA GLY A 216 5.77 -6.79 20.69
C GLY A 216 5.92 -5.70 21.73
N GLU A 217 7.15 -5.46 22.15
CA GLU A 217 7.47 -4.41 23.12
C GLU A 217 7.13 -3.02 22.55
N GLY A 218 6.43 -2.20 23.33
CA GLY A 218 6.05 -0.83 22.94
C GLY A 218 4.91 -0.76 21.92
N LYS A 219 4.21 -1.86 21.64
CA LYS A 219 3.07 -1.91 20.72
C LYS A 219 1.70 -1.87 21.42
N ASP A 220 1.68 -1.67 22.74
CA ASP A 220 0.46 -1.57 23.54
C ASP A 220 -0.49 -0.51 22.98
N GLY A 221 -1.73 -0.91 22.69
CA GLY A 221 -2.76 -0.03 22.13
C GLY A 221 -2.66 0.21 20.63
N LEU A 222 -1.73 -0.42 19.92
CA LEU A 222 -1.67 -0.44 18.47
C LEU A 222 -2.29 -1.71 17.91
N TYR A 223 -3.04 -1.58 16.83
CA TYR A 223 -3.71 -2.69 16.17
C TYR A 223 -3.34 -2.69 14.69
N ALA A 224 -3.29 -3.88 14.08
CA ALA A 224 -3.20 -4.06 12.65
C ALA A 224 -4.60 -4.30 12.10
N ASN A 225 -4.87 -3.77 10.92
CA ASN A 225 -6.04 -4.15 10.13
C ASN A 225 -5.67 -4.21 8.65
N GLY A 226 -6.53 -4.80 7.83
CA GLY A 226 -6.33 -4.92 6.39
C GLY A 226 -6.55 -6.32 5.86
N TYR A 227 -6.43 -6.42 4.54
CA TYR A 227 -6.69 -7.65 3.81
C TYR A 227 -5.80 -8.81 4.27
N ASP A 228 -4.49 -8.57 4.41
CA ASP A 228 -3.54 -9.57 4.90
C ASP A 228 -3.83 -9.97 6.35
N VAL A 229 -4.27 -9.00 7.17
CA VAL A 229 -4.65 -9.24 8.57
C VAL A 229 -5.84 -10.19 8.65
N GLN A 230 -6.87 -9.96 7.82
CA GLN A 230 -8.05 -10.83 7.81
C GLN A 230 -7.74 -12.22 7.22
N ILE A 231 -6.89 -12.30 6.20
CA ILE A 231 -6.40 -13.59 5.68
C ILE A 231 -5.59 -14.34 6.74
N ALA A 232 -4.66 -13.68 7.42
CA ALA A 232 -3.87 -14.28 8.51
C ALA A 232 -4.76 -14.76 9.66
N LYS A 233 -5.78 -13.97 10.03
CA LYS A 233 -6.77 -14.32 11.06
C LYS A 233 -7.57 -15.56 10.67
N TYR A 234 -8.06 -15.60 9.44
CA TYR A 234 -8.76 -16.76 8.91
C TYR A 234 -7.87 -18.00 8.92
N VAL A 235 -6.64 -17.88 8.42
CA VAL A 235 -5.67 -18.99 8.40
C VAL A 235 -5.38 -19.52 9.80
N ALA A 236 -5.03 -18.65 10.75
CA ALA A 236 -4.74 -19.07 12.13
C ALA A 236 -5.93 -19.81 12.76
N ALA A 237 -7.14 -19.27 12.63
CA ALA A 237 -8.35 -19.89 13.15
C ALA A 237 -8.61 -21.28 12.55
N ARG A 238 -8.46 -21.43 11.23
CA ARG A 238 -8.65 -22.70 10.52
C ARG A 238 -7.58 -23.75 10.82
N LEU A 239 -6.38 -23.30 11.22
CA LEU A 239 -5.32 -24.17 11.75
C LEU A 239 -5.50 -24.47 13.25
N GLY A 240 -6.50 -23.89 13.91
CA GLY A 240 -6.72 -24.07 15.36
C GLY A 240 -5.66 -23.37 16.21
N MET A 241 -5.08 -22.27 15.72
CA MET A 241 -4.00 -21.52 16.38
C MET A 241 -4.46 -20.12 16.78
N ASN A 242 -3.81 -19.56 17.80
CA ASN A 242 -3.86 -18.12 18.05
C ASN A 242 -3.13 -17.36 16.93
N LEU A 243 -3.55 -16.13 16.65
CA LEU A 243 -2.82 -15.21 15.79
C LEU A 243 -2.04 -14.20 16.64
N GLU A 244 -0.77 -14.00 16.33
CA GLU A 244 0.02 -12.85 16.79
C GLU A 244 0.58 -12.11 15.58
N ILE A 245 0.37 -10.79 15.52
CA ILE A 245 0.86 -9.94 14.43
C ILE A 245 2.05 -9.13 14.89
N TYR A 246 3.12 -9.15 14.10
CA TYR A 246 4.32 -8.36 14.35
C TYR A 246 4.51 -7.34 13.23
N SER A 247 4.50 -6.05 13.61
CA SER A 247 4.86 -4.95 12.71
C SER A 247 6.39 -4.89 12.55
N ILE A 248 6.86 -5.11 11.33
CA ILE A 248 8.27 -5.28 10.95
C ILE A 248 8.51 -4.56 9.62
N GLU A 249 9.53 -3.72 9.56
CA GLU A 249 9.99 -3.04 8.34
C GLU A 249 10.19 -4.02 7.17
N TRP A 250 9.85 -3.63 5.94
CA TRP A 250 9.88 -4.48 4.75
C TRP A 250 11.15 -5.33 4.61
N ASP A 251 12.32 -4.67 4.65
CA ASP A 251 13.63 -5.30 4.47
C ASP A 251 13.99 -6.27 5.62
N SER A 252 13.27 -6.21 6.74
CA SER A 252 13.48 -7.05 7.92
C SER A 252 12.54 -8.26 7.98
N LEU A 253 11.53 -8.37 7.10
CA LEU A 253 10.57 -9.47 7.10
C LEU A 253 11.24 -10.83 6.81
N LEU A 254 12.02 -10.93 5.74
CA LEU A 254 12.73 -12.17 5.38
C LEU A 254 13.75 -12.58 6.47
N PRO A 255 14.60 -11.68 6.99
CA PRO A 255 15.47 -11.99 8.13
C PRO A 255 14.72 -12.46 9.39
N ALA A 256 13.59 -11.84 9.71
CA ALA A 256 12.76 -12.24 10.85
C ALA A 256 12.19 -13.66 10.66
N LEU A 257 11.75 -13.99 9.44
CA LEU A 257 11.25 -15.32 9.08
C LEU A 257 12.37 -16.37 9.15
N GLU A 258 13.54 -16.09 8.59
CA GLU A 258 14.68 -17.02 8.59
C GLU A 258 15.20 -17.32 10.00
N SER A 259 15.24 -16.30 10.86
CA SER A 259 15.64 -16.45 12.27
C SER A 259 14.60 -17.16 13.14
N GLY A 260 13.35 -17.29 12.67
CA GLY A 260 12.24 -17.88 13.42
C GLY A 260 11.59 -16.93 14.43
N ALA A 261 11.85 -15.62 14.31
CA ALA A 261 11.16 -14.60 15.10
C ALA A 261 9.66 -14.55 14.76
N ILE A 262 9.33 -14.81 13.50
CA ILE A 262 7.97 -15.01 12.97
C ILE A 262 7.91 -16.36 12.23
N ASP A 263 6.71 -16.89 12.07
CA ASP A 263 6.43 -18.16 11.39
C ASP A 263 6.04 -17.96 9.92
N ALA A 264 5.45 -16.81 9.60
CA ALA A 264 4.97 -16.46 8.27
C ALA A 264 5.07 -14.96 8.00
N VAL A 265 5.11 -14.57 6.73
CA VAL A 265 5.01 -13.18 6.24
C VAL A 265 3.73 -13.03 5.43
N ALA A 266 2.86 -12.11 5.81
CA ALA A 266 1.64 -11.76 5.06
C ALA A 266 1.57 -10.23 4.96
N ALA A 267 2.16 -9.68 3.90
CA ALA A 267 2.52 -8.27 3.83
C ALA A 267 2.33 -7.66 2.42
N GLY A 268 1.35 -8.09 1.64
CA GLY A 268 1.26 -7.69 0.23
C GLY A 268 2.44 -8.20 -0.61
N MET A 269 3.10 -9.27 -0.17
CA MET A 269 4.37 -9.70 -0.74
C MET A 269 4.18 -10.62 -1.96
N SER A 270 4.71 -10.19 -3.11
CA SER A 270 4.75 -11.05 -4.30
C SER A 270 5.81 -12.16 -4.22
N PRO A 271 5.51 -13.38 -4.68
CA PRO A 271 6.42 -14.52 -4.71
C PRO A 271 7.39 -14.44 -5.90
N THR A 272 8.09 -13.31 -6.05
CA THR A 272 9.04 -13.08 -7.16
C THR A 272 10.10 -14.19 -7.20
N ALA A 273 10.72 -14.40 -8.36
CA ALA A 273 11.76 -15.42 -8.53
C ALA A 273 12.91 -15.26 -7.52
N GLU A 274 13.30 -14.01 -7.21
CA GLU A 274 14.33 -13.69 -6.23
C GLU A 274 13.93 -14.10 -4.81
N ARG A 275 12.71 -13.77 -4.37
CA ARG A 275 12.24 -14.14 -3.02
C ARG A 275 11.97 -15.62 -2.92
N SER A 276 11.43 -16.24 -3.96
CA SER A 276 11.17 -17.67 -4.05
C SER A 276 12.46 -18.51 -4.03
N ALA A 277 13.62 -17.90 -4.32
CA ALA A 277 14.92 -18.55 -4.10
C ALA A 277 15.32 -18.58 -2.62
N GLN A 278 14.83 -17.64 -1.80
CA GLN A 278 15.21 -17.47 -0.39
C GLN A 278 14.22 -18.15 0.57
N ILE A 279 12.92 -18.01 0.31
CA ILE A 279 11.83 -18.52 1.15
C ILE A 279 10.80 -19.27 0.31
N ASP A 280 9.93 -20.06 0.93
CA ASP A 280 8.80 -20.68 0.25
C ASP A 280 7.58 -19.76 0.30
N PHE A 281 6.69 -19.92 -0.68
CA PHE A 281 5.42 -19.20 -0.72
C PHE A 281 4.25 -20.16 -0.83
N THR A 282 3.11 -19.74 -0.29
CA THR A 282 1.81 -20.32 -0.62
C THR A 282 1.44 -20.04 -2.06
N ASP A 283 0.32 -20.62 -2.50
CA ASP A 283 -0.39 -20.15 -3.67
C ASP A 283 -0.84 -18.69 -3.43
N THR A 284 -1.01 -17.94 -4.51
CA THR A 284 -1.42 -16.53 -4.41
C THR A 284 -2.85 -16.44 -3.88
N TYR A 285 -3.06 -15.60 -2.87
CA TYR A 285 -4.37 -15.33 -2.31
C TYR A 285 -5.02 -14.07 -2.88
N TYR A 286 -4.26 -13.24 -3.61
CA TYR A 286 -4.76 -12.08 -4.35
C TYR A 286 -3.88 -11.78 -5.56
N GLU A 287 -4.42 -11.17 -6.61
CA GLU A 287 -3.67 -10.69 -7.78
C GLU A 287 -4.35 -9.40 -8.27
N SER A 288 -3.57 -8.42 -8.72
CA SER A 288 -4.12 -7.16 -9.21
C SER A 288 -3.27 -6.51 -10.29
N ASN A 289 -3.85 -5.54 -10.98
CA ASN A 289 -3.12 -4.70 -11.91
C ASN A 289 -2.23 -3.70 -11.18
N LEU A 290 -1.05 -3.44 -11.76
CA LEU A 290 -0.27 -2.29 -11.39
C LEU A 290 -0.82 -1.05 -12.10
N VAL A 291 -1.08 -0.02 -11.30
CA VAL A 291 -1.58 1.28 -11.73
C VAL A 291 -0.60 2.37 -11.29
N VAL A 292 -0.85 3.61 -11.72
CA VAL A 292 -0.05 4.76 -11.28
C VAL A 292 -0.96 5.79 -10.63
N ILE A 293 -0.75 6.06 -9.35
CA ILE A 293 -1.49 7.07 -8.59
C ILE A 293 -0.86 8.43 -8.87
N ILE A 294 -1.70 9.41 -9.21
CA ILE A 294 -1.31 10.76 -9.63
C ILE A 294 -2.17 11.82 -8.95
N ARG A 295 -1.75 13.09 -9.04
CA ARG A 295 -2.61 14.24 -8.72
C ARG A 295 -3.56 14.51 -9.91
N LYS A 296 -4.76 15.01 -9.62
CA LYS A 296 -5.70 15.51 -10.63
C LYS A 296 -5.27 16.85 -11.23
#